data_AF-A0A0F9EZM3-F1
#
_entry.id   AF-A0A0F9EZM3-F1
#
_cell.length_a   1.000
_cell.length_b   1.000
_cell.length_c   1.000
_cell.angle_alpha   90.00
_cell.angle_beta   90.00
_cell.angle_gamma   90.00
#
_symmetry.space_group_name_H-M   'P 1'
#
loop_
_entity.id
_entity.type
_entity.pdbx_description
1 polymer ?
#
loop_
_entity_poly.entity_id
_entity_poly.type
_entity_poly.pdbx_seq_one_letter_code
_entity_poly.pdbx_strand_id
1 'polypeptide(L)'
;PNLKKQNKIKKLMLEHYIDRSGDKNPFFGKQHSEKTKKTMSRNNWMKKHTGSLNPNWKGGCRKNERNDPAYHQWIKLVKKRDNNTCRINDEHCKGYNIVHHIFNWREYKKLRYEINNGITLCQAHHPLKRAKEKRLIPFFQGLVPVLNEVFCQQ
;
A
#
# COMPACT_ATOMS: atom_id res chain seq x y z
N PRO A 1 -17.25 -12.60 -24.36
CA PRO A 1 -16.48 -13.83 -24.05
C PRO A 1 -16.28 -14.12 -22.53
N ASN A 2 -16.07 -13.09 -21.70
CA ASN A 2 -15.65 -13.26 -20.29
C ASN A 2 -16.81 -13.52 -19.31
N LEU A 3 -17.99 -12.93 -19.53
CA LEU A 3 -19.13 -13.02 -18.59
C LEU A 3 -19.78 -14.43 -18.54
N LYS A 4 -19.95 -15.09 -19.69
CA LYS A 4 -20.51 -16.45 -19.76
C LYS A 4 -19.60 -17.49 -19.05
N LYS A 5 -18.28 -17.33 -19.16
CA LYS A 5 -17.29 -18.17 -18.48
C LYS A 5 -17.29 -17.92 -16.97
N GLN A 6 -17.35 -16.66 -16.54
CA GLN A 6 -17.48 -16.29 -15.13
C GLN A 6 -18.77 -16.84 -14.50
N ASN A 7 -19.90 -16.75 -15.21
CA ASN A 7 -21.18 -17.25 -14.71
C ASN A 7 -21.21 -18.78 -14.62
N LYS A 8 -20.58 -19.50 -15.56
CA LYS A 8 -20.43 -20.97 -15.49
C LYS A 8 -19.60 -21.38 -14.29
N ILE A 9 -18.49 -20.67 -14.01
CA ILE A 9 -17.63 -20.95 -12.84
C ILE A 9 -18.39 -20.67 -11.53
N LYS A 10 -19.08 -19.53 -11.42
CA LYS A 10 -19.89 -19.21 -10.23
C LYS A 10 -20.97 -20.27 -9.97
N LYS A 11 -21.64 -20.74 -11.02
CA LYS A 11 -22.65 -21.80 -10.93
C LYS A 11 -22.07 -23.12 -10.43
N LEU A 12 -20.94 -23.56 -10.99
CA LEU A 12 -20.22 -24.75 -10.53
C LEU A 12 -19.75 -24.64 -9.08
N MET A 13 -19.23 -23.47 -8.67
CA MET A 13 -18.84 -23.25 -7.28
C MET A 13 -20.02 -23.34 -6.31
N LEU A 14 -21.21 -22.90 -6.73
CA LEU A 14 -22.43 -22.95 -5.91
C LEU A 14 -23.01 -24.36 -5.86
N GLU A 15 -23.02 -25.10 -6.98
CA GLU A 15 -23.55 -26.47 -7.06
C GLU A 15 -22.75 -27.46 -6.19
N HIS A 16 -21.44 -27.24 -6.04
CA HIS A 16 -20.57 -28.06 -5.19
C HIS A 16 -20.30 -27.45 -3.81
N TYR A 17 -21.01 -26.38 -3.44
CA TYR A 17 -20.86 -25.74 -2.14
C TYR A 17 -21.51 -26.60 -1.05
N ILE A 18 -20.68 -27.22 -0.21
CA ILE A 18 -21.12 -27.90 1.00
C ILE A 18 -20.98 -26.91 2.16
N ASP A 19 -22.12 -26.42 2.65
CA ASP A 19 -22.14 -25.58 3.84
C ASP A 19 -21.70 -26.38 5.06
N ARG A 20 -20.50 -26.08 5.57
CA ARG A 20 -19.94 -26.64 6.80
C ARG A 20 -19.89 -25.61 7.92
N SER A 21 -20.81 -24.65 7.92
CA SER A 21 -20.89 -23.61 8.95
C SER A 21 -21.63 -24.14 10.19
N GLY A 22 -21.28 -23.61 11.37
CA GLY A 22 -21.94 -23.98 12.63
C GLY A 22 -21.86 -25.49 12.90
N ASP A 23 -22.96 -26.06 13.37
CA ASP A 23 -23.08 -27.48 13.72
C ASP A 23 -22.82 -28.45 12.56
N LYS A 24 -22.87 -27.98 11.29
CA LYS A 24 -22.52 -28.79 10.11
C LYS A 24 -21.01 -29.03 10.00
N ASN A 25 -20.19 -28.32 10.78
CA ASN A 25 -18.76 -28.59 10.87
C ASN A 25 -18.52 -29.76 11.84
N PRO A 26 -17.85 -30.85 11.42
CA PRO A 26 -17.48 -31.95 12.32
C PRO A 26 -16.59 -31.53 13.50
N PHE A 27 -16.00 -30.33 13.46
CA PHE A 27 -15.19 -29.74 14.52
C PHE A 27 -15.94 -28.66 15.33
N PHE A 28 -17.21 -28.39 15.05
CA PHE A 28 -17.98 -27.41 15.81
C PHE A 28 -18.10 -27.83 17.27
N GLY A 29 -17.84 -26.89 18.18
CA GLY A 29 -17.85 -27.12 19.63
C GLY A 29 -16.73 -28.04 20.16
N LYS A 30 -15.92 -28.66 19.30
CA LYS A 30 -14.83 -29.55 19.75
C LYS A 30 -13.64 -28.74 20.22
N GLN A 31 -13.18 -29.03 21.44
CA GLN A 31 -11.95 -28.47 22.00
C GLN A 31 -10.84 -29.51 21.90
N HIS A 32 -9.61 -29.06 21.62
CA HIS A 32 -8.45 -29.95 21.69
C HIS A 32 -8.24 -30.42 23.13
N SER A 33 -7.87 -31.71 23.27
CA SER A 33 -7.46 -32.24 24.57
C SER A 33 -6.20 -31.54 25.06
N GLU A 34 -6.00 -31.55 26.37
CA GLU A 34 -4.85 -30.90 27.00
C GLU A 34 -3.52 -31.50 26.54
N LYS A 35 -3.50 -32.81 26.27
CA LYS A 35 -2.35 -33.51 25.68
C LYS A 35 -2.05 -33.00 24.27
N THR A 36 -3.08 -32.82 23.43
CA THR A 36 -2.91 -32.30 22.07
C THR A 36 -2.44 -30.85 22.07
N LYS A 37 -3.00 -30.00 22.93
CA LYS A 37 -2.54 -28.60 23.11
C LYS A 37 -1.06 -28.56 23.50
N LYS A 38 -0.63 -29.41 24.45
CA LYS A 38 0.79 -29.52 24.85
C LYS A 38 1.68 -30.01 23.70
N THR A 39 1.24 -30.99 22.91
CA THR A 39 1.99 -31.47 21.74
C THR A 39 2.15 -30.39 20.68
N MET A 40 1.08 -29.66 20.35
CA MET A 40 1.12 -28.54 19.39
C MET A 40 2.02 -27.40 19.90
N SER A 41 1.98 -27.10 21.19
CA SER A 41 2.86 -26.11 21.83
C SER A 41 4.34 -26.54 21.80
N ARG A 42 4.63 -27.83 21.99
CA ARG A 42 5.99 -28.38 21.86
C ARG A 42 6.48 -28.39 20.42
N ASN A 43 5.61 -28.75 19.47
CA ASN A 43 5.89 -28.74 18.03
C ASN A 43 5.54 -27.39 17.40
N ASN A 44 6.03 -26.30 18.01
CA ASN A 44 5.74 -24.95 17.55
C ASN A 44 6.53 -24.60 16.27
N TRP A 45 6.01 -25.08 15.14
CA TRP A 45 6.57 -24.86 13.80
C TRP A 45 6.82 -23.38 13.51
N MET A 46 5.97 -22.46 14.01
CA MET A 46 6.16 -21.01 13.89
C MET A 46 7.49 -20.54 14.52
N LYS A 47 7.92 -21.11 15.65
CA LYS A 47 9.22 -20.75 16.26
C LYS A 47 10.41 -21.23 15.41
N LYS A 48 10.24 -22.30 14.63
CA LYS A 48 11.29 -22.90 13.78
C LYS A 48 11.45 -22.23 12.42
N HIS A 49 10.54 -21.33 12.04
CA HIS A 49 10.58 -20.61 10.75
C HIS A 49 10.35 -19.10 10.91
N THR A 50 10.71 -18.56 12.07
CA THR A 50 10.74 -17.12 12.34
C THR A 50 12.18 -16.65 12.44
N GLY A 51 12.40 -15.36 12.20
CA GLY A 51 13.74 -14.79 12.18
C GLY A 51 14.68 -15.60 11.28
N SER A 52 15.86 -15.97 11.78
CA SER A 52 16.97 -16.61 11.03
C SER A 52 16.70 -18.01 10.62
N LEU A 53 15.72 -18.61 11.26
CA LEU A 53 15.35 -19.97 11.01
C LEU A 53 14.40 -20.06 9.81
N ASN A 54 13.90 -18.93 9.30
CA ASN A 54 13.19 -18.90 8.03
C ASN A 54 14.21 -18.94 6.86
N PRO A 55 14.15 -19.93 5.95
CA PRO A 55 15.03 -19.97 4.77
C PRO A 55 14.91 -18.73 3.87
N ASN A 56 13.78 -18.03 3.95
CA ASN A 56 13.55 -16.78 3.25
C ASN A 56 14.02 -15.54 4.05
N TRP A 57 14.68 -15.70 5.21
CA TRP A 57 15.16 -14.56 6.00
C TRP A 57 16.37 -13.91 5.34
N LYS A 58 16.22 -12.63 4.97
CA LYS A 58 17.29 -11.82 4.39
C LYS A 58 17.92 -10.88 5.42
N GLY A 59 18.20 -11.38 6.62
CA GLY A 59 19.04 -10.68 7.62
C GLY A 59 18.34 -9.65 8.52
N GLY A 60 17.03 -9.78 8.79
CA GLY A 60 16.37 -9.03 9.87
C GLY A 60 16.23 -7.52 9.71
N CYS A 61 16.87 -6.91 8.72
CA CYS A 61 16.96 -5.46 8.57
C CYS A 61 16.26 -4.99 7.30
N ARG A 62 14.93 -5.11 7.26
CA ARG A 62 14.14 -4.11 6.56
C ARG A 62 13.52 -3.27 7.65
N LYS A 63 14.13 -2.13 8.00
CA LYS A 63 13.38 -1.04 8.65
C LYS A 63 12.08 -0.97 7.87
N ASN A 64 10.96 -1.13 8.56
CA ASN A 64 9.66 -1.11 7.92
C ASN A 64 9.40 0.36 7.53
N GLU A 65 10.09 0.84 6.48
CA GLU A 65 9.98 2.21 5.95
C GLU A 65 8.52 2.54 5.59
N ARG A 66 7.66 1.51 5.47
CA ARG A 66 6.22 1.62 5.25
C ARG A 66 5.44 2.18 6.46
N ASN A 67 5.97 2.11 7.68
CA ASN A 67 5.35 2.65 8.90
C ASN A 67 6.17 3.81 9.49
N ASP A 68 6.71 4.67 8.63
CA ASP A 68 7.42 5.87 9.06
C ASP A 68 6.42 7.00 9.42
N PRO A 69 6.36 7.46 10.68
CA PRO A 69 5.48 8.56 11.08
C PRO A 69 5.73 9.84 10.27
N ALA A 70 6.99 10.13 9.92
CA ALA A 70 7.34 11.31 9.12
C ALA A 70 6.78 11.21 7.70
N TYR A 71 6.80 10.02 7.10
CA TYR A 71 6.16 9.77 5.80
C TYR A 71 4.65 10.00 5.86
N HIS A 72 3.98 9.52 6.90
CA HIS A 72 2.54 9.74 7.06
C HIS A 72 2.20 11.22 7.30
N GLN A 73 3.01 11.93 8.08
CA GLN A 73 2.85 13.37 8.28
C GLN A 73 3.07 14.14 6.98
N TRP A 74 4.11 13.80 6.21
CA TRP A 74 4.37 14.39 4.90
C TRP A 74 3.19 14.20 3.94
N ILE A 75 2.63 12.98 3.83
CA ILE A 75 1.41 12.75 3.02
C ILE A 75 0.27 13.65 3.47
N LYS A 76 0.02 13.75 4.79
CA LYS A 76 -1.05 14.60 5.33
C LYS A 76 -0.85 16.06 4.95
N LEU A 77 0.38 16.57 5.03
CA LEU A 77 0.71 17.96 4.68
C LEU A 77 0.54 18.24 3.18
N VAL A 78 1.00 17.34 2.32
CA VAL A 78 0.83 17.47 0.86
C VAL A 78 -0.65 17.43 0.48
N LYS A 79 -1.42 16.48 1.03
CA LYS A 79 -2.86 16.42 0.79
C LYS A 79 -3.58 17.64 1.35
N LYS A 80 -3.16 18.18 2.49
CA LYS A 80 -3.73 19.41 3.05
C LYS A 80 -3.47 20.61 2.13
N ARG A 81 -2.26 20.76 1.59
CA ARG A 81 -1.91 21.82 0.62
C ARG A 81 -2.74 21.72 -0.66
N ASP A 82 -2.92 20.50 -1.16
CA ASP A 82 -3.60 20.24 -2.42
C ASP A 82 -5.13 20.08 -2.24
N ASN A 83 -5.69 20.33 -1.05
CA ASN A 83 -7.08 20.04 -0.71
C ASN A 83 -7.54 18.60 -1.06
N ASN A 84 -6.59 17.66 -1.04
CA ASN A 84 -6.77 16.26 -1.44
C ASN A 84 -7.37 16.11 -2.85
N THR A 85 -7.11 17.04 -3.76
CA THR A 85 -7.50 16.99 -5.18
C THR A 85 -6.29 16.73 -6.07
N CYS A 86 -6.53 16.13 -7.25
CA CYS A 86 -5.48 15.92 -8.24
C CYS A 86 -5.01 17.29 -8.77
N ARG A 87 -3.71 17.57 -8.73
CA ARG A 87 -3.15 18.88 -9.16
C ARG A 87 -3.17 19.11 -10.68
N ILE A 88 -3.35 18.07 -11.49
CA ILE A 88 -3.59 18.20 -12.94
C ILE A 88 -5.03 18.65 -13.22
N ASN A 89 -5.98 18.17 -12.42
CA ASN A 89 -7.39 18.55 -12.43
C ASN A 89 -8.05 18.74 -13.82
N ASP A 90 -7.85 17.80 -14.75
CA ASP A 90 -8.49 17.81 -16.06
C ASP A 90 -9.68 16.82 -16.15
N GLU A 91 -10.33 16.78 -17.31
CA GLU A 91 -11.47 15.90 -17.63
C GLU A 91 -11.15 14.39 -17.57
N HIS A 92 -9.87 14.02 -17.58
CA HIS A 92 -9.39 12.64 -17.53
C HIS A 92 -9.14 12.15 -16.09
N CYS A 93 -9.43 12.97 -15.07
CA CYS A 93 -9.32 12.59 -13.66
C CYS A 93 -10.22 11.39 -13.32
N LYS A 94 -9.61 10.25 -12.95
CA LYS A 94 -10.32 9.04 -12.51
C LYS A 94 -9.58 8.33 -11.37
N GLY A 95 -10.35 7.66 -10.52
CA GLY A 95 -9.86 6.86 -9.39
C GLY A 95 -9.61 7.66 -8.13
N TYR A 96 -8.80 7.12 -7.22
CA TYR A 96 -8.48 7.72 -5.93
C TYR A 96 -7.23 8.61 -6.00
N ASN A 97 -7.12 9.57 -5.08
CA ASN A 97 -6.01 10.51 -4.98
C ASN A 97 -4.88 9.98 -4.09
N ILE A 98 -3.68 9.98 -4.65
CA ILE A 98 -2.42 9.54 -4.04
C ILE A 98 -1.38 10.64 -4.12
N VAL A 99 -0.49 10.66 -3.12
CA VAL A 99 0.66 11.58 -3.13
C VAL A 99 1.81 10.90 -3.85
N HIS A 100 2.36 11.59 -4.84
CA HIS A 100 3.52 11.18 -5.61
C HIS A 100 4.73 12.04 -5.25
N HIS A 101 5.92 11.44 -5.22
CA HIS A 101 7.18 12.18 -5.14
C HIS A 101 7.57 12.69 -6.53
N ILE A 102 7.74 14.00 -6.69
CA ILE A 102 8.21 14.60 -7.96
C ILE A 102 9.63 14.12 -8.27
N PHE A 103 10.54 14.25 -7.32
CA PHE A 103 11.87 13.65 -7.33
C PHE A 103 11.85 12.32 -6.57
N ASN A 104 12.23 11.25 -7.25
CA ASN A 104 12.05 9.90 -6.73
C ASN A 104 12.77 9.64 -5.39
N TRP A 105 12.14 8.80 -4.58
CA TRP A 105 12.58 8.43 -3.23
C TRP A 105 14.00 7.85 -3.13
N ARG A 106 14.48 7.17 -4.19
CA ARG A 106 15.75 6.44 -4.19
C ARG A 106 16.94 7.38 -4.41
N GLU A 107 16.83 8.25 -5.41
CA GLU A 107 17.91 9.16 -5.82
C GLU A 107 17.98 10.40 -4.91
N TYR A 108 16.83 10.93 -4.46
CA TYR A 108 16.76 12.22 -3.75
C TYR A 108 16.38 12.07 -2.27
N LYS A 109 17.29 11.46 -1.48
CA LYS A 109 17.04 11.18 -0.05
C LYS A 109 16.71 12.41 0.80
N LYS A 110 17.35 13.55 0.48
CA LYS A 110 17.15 14.82 1.20
C LYS A 110 15.75 15.41 0.98
N LEU A 111 15.10 15.11 -0.15
CA LEU A 111 13.81 15.70 -0.53
C LEU A 111 12.60 14.85 -0.13
N ARG A 112 12.80 13.71 0.54
CA ARG A 112 11.73 12.71 0.79
C ARG A 112 10.52 13.26 1.53
N TYR A 113 10.75 14.22 2.43
CA TYR A 113 9.73 14.81 3.29
C TYR A 113 9.54 16.30 3.01
N GLU A 114 10.15 16.82 1.94
CA GLU A 114 9.88 18.18 1.48
C GLU A 114 8.47 18.25 0.91
N ILE A 115 7.65 19.18 1.41
CA ILE A 115 6.25 19.31 0.99
C ILE A 115 6.18 19.60 -0.52
N ASN A 116 7.09 20.42 -1.03
CA ASN A 116 7.16 20.78 -2.45
C ASN A 116 7.66 19.65 -3.35
N ASN A 117 8.25 18.60 -2.77
CA ASN A 117 8.58 17.37 -3.50
C ASN A 117 7.38 16.39 -3.56
N GLY A 118 6.26 16.71 -2.92
CA GLY A 118 5.02 15.95 -3.02
C GLY A 118 4.01 16.62 -3.95
N ILE A 119 3.28 15.83 -4.73
CA ILE A 119 2.15 16.27 -5.55
C ILE A 119 0.99 15.28 -5.42
N THR A 120 -0.22 15.76 -5.18
CA THR A 120 -1.42 14.91 -5.16
C THR A 120 -1.90 14.66 -6.59
N LEU A 121 -2.00 13.39 -6.98
CA LEU A 121 -2.43 12.94 -8.31
C LEU A 121 -3.51 11.86 -8.18
N CYS A 122 -4.45 11.80 -9.11
CA CYS A 122 -5.38 10.67 -9.20
C CYS A 122 -4.71 9.46 -9.87
N GLN A 123 -5.31 8.29 -9.74
CA GLN A 123 -4.80 7.05 -10.33
C GLN A 123 -4.58 7.14 -11.85
N ALA A 124 -5.44 7.84 -12.58
CA ALA A 124 -5.30 8.04 -14.03
C ALA A 124 -4.05 8.83 -14.41
N HIS A 125 -3.69 9.84 -13.62
CA HIS A 125 -2.59 10.75 -13.87
C HIS A 125 -1.27 10.32 -13.23
N HIS A 126 -1.32 9.41 -12.27
CA HIS A 126 -0.13 8.95 -11.59
C HIS A 126 0.81 8.19 -12.55
N PRO A 127 2.08 8.60 -12.69
CA PRO A 127 3.02 7.92 -13.56
C PRO A 127 3.32 6.52 -13.03
N LEU A 128 3.11 5.50 -13.86
CA LEU A 128 3.36 4.10 -13.49
C LEU A 128 4.79 3.63 -13.78
N LYS A 129 5.51 4.35 -14.64
CA LYS A 129 6.85 3.97 -15.13
C LYS A 129 7.86 5.08 -14.82
N ARG A 130 9.04 4.69 -14.33
CA ARG A 130 10.15 5.60 -13.99
C ARG A 130 10.59 6.53 -15.12
N ALA A 131 10.53 6.08 -16.38
CA ALA A 131 10.84 6.93 -17.52
C ALA A 131 9.85 8.10 -17.67
N LYS A 132 8.57 7.85 -17.40
CA LYS A 132 7.53 8.90 -17.40
C LYS A 132 7.68 9.82 -16.19
N GLU A 133 8.00 9.28 -15.01
CA GLU A 133 8.29 10.09 -13.80
C GLU A 133 9.35 11.15 -14.14
N LYS A 134 10.52 10.74 -14.65
CA LYS A 134 11.61 11.66 -15.00
C LYS A 134 11.21 12.72 -16.04
N ARG A 135 10.45 12.33 -17.07
CA ARG A 135 9.97 13.26 -18.10
C ARG A 135 8.97 14.29 -17.57
N LEU A 136 8.14 13.92 -16.60
CA LEU A 136 7.08 14.77 -16.06
C LEU A 136 7.52 15.67 -14.91
N ILE A 137 8.77 15.55 -14.43
CA ILE A 137 9.30 16.38 -13.34
C ILE A 137 9.04 17.88 -13.57
N PRO A 138 9.43 18.49 -14.71
CA PRO A 138 9.26 19.94 -14.89
C PRO A 138 7.78 20.35 -14.88
N PHE A 139 6.93 19.50 -15.45
CA PHE A 139 5.48 19.70 -15.47
C PHE A 139 4.89 19.65 -14.05
N PHE A 140 5.26 18.67 -13.23
CA PHE A 140 4.78 18.59 -11.85
C PHE A 140 5.30 19.72 -10.97
N GLN A 141 6.55 20.16 -11.16
CA GLN A 141 7.10 21.32 -10.44
C GLN A 141 6.29 22.59 -10.73
N GLY A 142 5.85 22.79 -11.99
CA GLY A 142 5.03 23.94 -12.35
C GLY A 142 3.61 23.94 -11.74
N LEU A 143 3.11 22.78 -11.30
CA LEU A 143 1.77 22.64 -10.70
C LEU A 143 1.77 22.80 -9.18
N VAL A 144 2.94 22.67 -8.55
CA VAL A 144 3.10 22.83 -7.11
C VAL A 144 3.42 24.30 -6.82
N PRO A 145 2.62 24.98 -5.97
CA PRO A 145 2.94 26.34 -5.59
C PRO A 145 4.27 26.33 -4.83
N VAL A 146 5.27 27.04 -5.36
CA VAL A 146 6.48 27.31 -4.61
C VAL A 146 6.06 28.25 -3.49
N LEU A 147 6.30 27.86 -2.24
CA LEU A 147 6.35 28.83 -1.16
C LEU A 147 7.53 29.74 -1.52
N ASN A 148 7.23 30.88 -2.16
CA ASN A 148 8.16 31.99 -2.15
C ASN A 148 8.37 32.28 -0.66
N GLU A 149 9.54 31.93 -0.15
CA GLU A 149 10.04 32.58 1.04
C GLU A 149 10.09 34.06 0.70
N VAL A 150 9.02 34.77 1.04
CA VAL A 150 9.07 36.19 1.22
C VAL A 150 10.03 36.36 2.38
N PHE A 151 11.32 36.51 2.07
CA PHE A 151 12.26 37.18 2.94
C PHE A 151 11.70 38.58 3.17
N CYS A 152 10.80 38.72 4.15
CA CYS A 152 10.48 40.00 4.72
C CYS A 152 11.68 40.37 5.59
N GLN A 153 12.69 40.95 4.94
CA GLN A 153 13.68 41.77 5.63
C GLN A 153 12.96 43.07 6.01
N GLN A 154 12.66 43.23 7.30
CA GLN A 154 12.59 44.51 8.01
C GLN A 154 13.24 44.33 9.37
#